data_AF-W1V6K5-F1
#
_entry.id   AF-W1V6K5-F1
#
_cell.length_a   1.000
_cell.length_b   1.000
_cell.length_c   1.000
_cell.angle_alpha   90.00
_cell.angle_beta   90.00
_cell.angle_gamma   90.00
#
_symmetry.space_group_name_H-M   'P 1'
#
loop_
_entity.id
_entity.type
_entity.pdbx_description
1 polymer ?
#
loop_
_entity_poly.entity_id
_entity_poly.type
_entity_poly.pdbx_seq_one_letter_code
_entity_poly.pdbx_strand_id
1 'polypeptide(L)'
;IYSTGGTLKAITEAGIPAKSVESLTDFPEMMDGRVKTLHPKVHGGILAIRDNAEHQQAMAEHGIEPIDLVVVNLYPFRETIAKPNVSLEEAIENIDIGGPTMVRSAAKNHAFVGIVVNPNHYDEIITMLKDQGELTKEYRFGLAKEALR
;
A
#
# COMPACT_ATOMS: atom_id res chain seq x y z
N ILE A 1 8.30 7.20 -5.04
CA ILE A 1 7.47 5.97 -5.15
C ILE A 1 8.25 4.82 -4.55
N TYR A 2 7.64 4.07 -3.63
CA TYR A 2 8.18 2.81 -3.10
C TYR A 2 7.31 1.65 -3.58
N SER A 3 7.93 0.58 -4.07
CA SER A 3 7.20 -0.58 -4.62
C SER A 3 7.97 -1.88 -4.44
N THR A 4 7.38 -3.01 -4.83
CA THR A 4 7.99 -4.35 -4.72
C THR A 4 7.84 -5.15 -6.01
N GLY A 5 8.73 -6.13 -6.20
CA GLY A 5 8.61 -7.17 -7.23
C GLY A 5 8.27 -6.64 -8.63
N GLY A 6 7.28 -7.26 -9.27
CA GLY A 6 6.86 -6.93 -10.63
C GLY A 6 6.38 -5.49 -10.80
N THR A 7 5.74 -4.90 -9.78
CA THR A 7 5.28 -3.50 -9.84
C THR A 7 6.44 -2.53 -9.87
N LEU A 8 7.48 -2.74 -9.04
CA LEU A 8 8.69 -1.93 -9.08
C LEU A 8 9.33 -1.99 -10.46
N LYS A 9 9.49 -3.21 -11.00
CA LYS A 9 10.05 -3.44 -12.33
C LYS A 9 9.28 -2.66 -13.40
N ALA A 10 7.97 -2.83 -13.47
CA ALA A 10 7.11 -2.16 -14.45
C ALA A 10 7.25 -0.62 -14.39
N ILE A 11 7.30 -0.04 -13.20
CA ILE A 11 7.47 1.42 -13.01
C ILE A 11 8.85 1.88 -13.51
N THR A 12 9.91 1.16 -13.13
CA THR A 12 11.28 1.53 -13.54
C THR A 12 11.54 1.32 -15.03
N GLU A 13 10.98 0.28 -15.64
CA GLU A 13 11.07 0.03 -17.10
C GLU A 13 10.35 1.11 -17.91
N ALA A 14 9.32 1.74 -17.34
CA ALA A 14 8.68 2.91 -17.91
C ALA A 14 9.50 4.22 -17.73
N GLY A 15 10.70 4.15 -17.15
CA GLY A 15 11.58 5.31 -16.92
C GLY A 15 11.18 6.17 -15.73
N ILE A 16 10.27 5.71 -14.87
CA ILE A 16 9.80 6.45 -13.70
C ILE A 16 10.67 6.10 -12.49
N PRO A 17 11.23 7.09 -11.76
CA PRO A 17 12.00 6.84 -10.55
C PRO A 17 11.16 6.16 -9.46
N ALA A 18 11.54 4.95 -9.10
CA ALA A 18 10.96 4.20 -7.99
C ALA A 18 12.05 3.48 -7.20
N LYS A 19 11.78 3.27 -5.91
CA LYS A 19 12.67 2.59 -4.97
C LYS A 19 12.02 1.30 -4.47
N SER A 20 12.83 0.32 -4.10
CA SER A 20 12.31 -0.89 -3.44
C SER A 20 11.81 -0.58 -2.04
N VAL A 21 10.80 -1.31 -1.56
CA VAL A 21 10.39 -1.24 -0.15
C VAL A 21 11.53 -1.64 0.79
N GLU A 22 12.44 -2.52 0.37
CA GLU A 22 13.63 -2.86 1.17
C GLU A 22 14.48 -1.62 1.49
N SER A 23 14.62 -0.68 0.54
CA SER A 23 15.34 0.57 0.78
C SER A 23 14.60 1.55 1.71
N LEU A 24 13.28 1.35 1.89
CA LEU A 24 12.51 2.08 2.90
C LEU A 24 12.67 1.42 4.27
N THR A 25 12.65 0.09 4.32
CA THR A 25 12.66 -0.68 5.58
C THR A 25 14.04 -0.88 6.16
N ASP A 26 15.10 -0.79 5.35
CA ASP A 26 16.45 -1.30 5.63
C ASP A 26 16.46 -2.79 6.02
N PHE A 27 15.47 -3.54 5.51
CA PHE A 27 15.26 -4.94 5.85
C PHE A 27 15.12 -5.77 4.58
N PRO A 28 15.92 -6.83 4.40
CA PRO A 28 15.92 -7.61 3.16
C PRO A 28 14.64 -8.44 3.03
N GLU A 29 14.30 -8.79 1.78
CA GLU A 29 13.28 -9.79 1.52
C GLU A 29 13.65 -11.14 2.17
N MET A 30 12.68 -11.75 2.88
CA MET A 30 12.85 -13.03 3.55
C MET A 30 11.56 -13.85 3.49
N MET A 31 11.67 -15.16 3.72
CA MET A 31 10.56 -16.11 3.69
C MET A 31 9.78 -16.03 2.38
N ASP A 32 10.50 -16.05 1.25
CA ASP A 32 9.94 -15.98 -0.10
C ASP A 32 8.99 -14.78 -0.32
N GLY A 33 9.32 -13.64 0.30
CA GLY A 33 8.57 -12.39 0.16
C GLY A 33 7.33 -12.26 1.05
N ARG A 34 7.06 -13.23 1.92
CA ARG A 34 5.86 -13.27 2.78
C ARG A 34 5.77 -12.10 3.77
N VAL A 35 6.89 -11.50 4.15
CA VAL A 35 6.94 -10.45 5.19
C VAL A 35 7.52 -9.12 4.71
N LYS A 36 7.62 -8.91 3.39
CA LYS A 36 8.30 -7.74 2.80
C LYS A 36 7.74 -6.37 3.19
N THR A 37 6.42 -6.26 3.41
CA THR A 37 5.77 -4.98 3.76
C THR A 37 5.32 -4.91 5.21
N LEU A 38 5.46 -6.00 5.98
CA LEU A 38 5.01 -6.09 7.38
C LEU A 38 6.03 -5.47 8.32
N HIS A 39 6.31 -4.18 8.13
CA HIS A 39 7.39 -3.46 8.80
C HIS A 39 6.91 -2.14 9.43
N PRO A 40 7.42 -1.74 10.62
CA PRO A 40 7.05 -0.47 11.26
C PRO A 40 7.30 0.76 10.40
N LYS A 41 8.36 0.80 9.58
CA LYS A 41 8.59 1.93 8.66
C LYS A 41 7.51 2.07 7.59
N VAL A 42 6.86 0.97 7.18
CA VAL A 42 5.72 1.01 6.25
C VAL A 42 4.44 1.36 6.99
N HIS A 43 4.08 0.59 8.02
CA HIS A 43 2.81 0.78 8.71
C HIS A 43 2.79 2.02 9.60
N GLY A 44 3.91 2.44 10.17
CA GLY A 44 4.06 3.71 10.89
C GLY A 44 3.88 4.90 9.95
N GLY A 45 4.44 4.84 8.73
CA GLY A 45 4.23 5.86 7.70
C GLY A 45 2.76 5.98 7.27
N ILE A 46 2.03 4.86 7.28
CA ILE A 46 0.59 4.81 6.94
C ILE A 46 -0.29 5.21 8.12
N LEU A 47 -0.01 4.74 9.34
CA LEU A 47 -0.94 4.81 10.49
C LEU A 47 -0.69 5.97 11.45
N ALA A 48 0.40 6.73 11.28
CA ALA A 48 0.66 7.86 12.12
C ALA A 48 -0.46 8.91 11.99
N ILE A 49 -0.96 9.38 13.14
CA ILE A 49 -1.91 10.49 13.20
C ILE A 49 -1.07 11.76 13.11
N ARG A 50 -1.24 12.52 12.03
CA ARG A 50 -0.32 13.62 11.71
C ARG A 50 -0.44 14.81 12.66
N ASP A 51 -1.62 14.96 13.26
CA ASP A 51 -1.92 16.02 14.24
C ASP A 51 -1.62 15.58 15.69
N ASN A 52 -1.06 14.38 15.91
CA ASN A 52 -0.68 13.89 17.23
C ASN A 52 0.84 14.04 17.43
N ALA A 53 1.22 14.88 18.41
CA ALA A 53 2.62 15.18 18.70
C ALA A 53 3.46 13.95 19.10
N GLU A 54 2.90 13.00 19.85
CA GLU A 54 3.59 11.76 20.24
C GLU A 54 3.88 10.88 19.02
N HIS A 55 2.93 10.80 18.09
CA HIS A 55 3.14 10.07 16.83
C HIS A 55 4.21 10.74 15.96
N GLN A 56 4.18 12.07 15.83
CA GLN A 56 5.20 12.82 15.09
C GLN A 56 6.59 12.61 15.69
N GLN A 57 6.70 12.64 17.02
CA GLN A 57 7.96 12.38 17.72
C GLN A 57 8.46 10.96 17.46
N ALA A 58 7.61 9.94 17.63
CA ALA A 58 7.99 8.56 17.38
C ALA A 58 8.41 8.32 15.91
N MET A 59 7.74 8.96 14.95
CA MET A 59 8.16 8.89 13.54
C MET A 59 9.55 9.48 13.33
N ALA A 60 9.81 10.67 13.90
CA ALA A 60 11.11 11.32 13.77
C ALA A 60 12.23 10.51 14.43
N GLU A 61 12.02 10.01 15.65
CA GLU A 61 12.98 9.20 16.40
C GLU A 61 13.37 7.90 15.68
N HIS A 62 12.44 7.31 14.93
CA HIS A 62 12.65 6.04 14.23
C HIS A 62 12.87 6.19 12.72
N GLY A 63 13.01 7.42 12.22
CA GLY A 63 13.24 7.67 10.79
C GLY A 63 12.11 7.16 9.90
N ILE A 64 10.87 7.34 10.33
CA ILE A 64 9.67 6.95 9.61
C ILE A 64 9.14 8.17 8.84
N GLU A 65 9.06 8.06 7.52
CA GLU A 65 8.45 9.08 6.67
C GLU A 65 6.94 8.84 6.50
N PRO A 66 6.11 9.89 6.38
CA PRO A 66 4.69 9.75 6.13
C PRO A 66 4.43 9.15 4.73
N ILE A 67 3.36 8.34 4.63
CA ILE A 67 2.85 7.82 3.36
C ILE A 67 1.49 8.46 3.10
N ASP A 68 1.36 9.20 1.99
CA ASP A 68 0.12 9.90 1.60
C ASP A 68 -0.83 9.04 0.77
N LEU A 69 -0.29 8.10 0.01
CA LEU A 69 -1.04 7.31 -0.96
C LEU A 69 -0.56 5.86 -0.94
N VAL A 70 -1.50 4.94 -0.79
CA VAL A 70 -1.28 3.49 -0.90
C VAL A 70 -2.10 3.00 -2.09
N VAL A 71 -1.44 2.38 -3.06
CA VAL A 71 -2.06 1.81 -4.26
C VAL A 71 -1.79 0.31 -4.26
N VAL A 72 -2.83 -0.48 -4.01
CA VAL A 72 -2.73 -1.94 -3.83
C VAL A 72 -3.95 -2.62 -4.42
N ASN A 73 -3.74 -3.49 -5.40
CA ASN A 73 -4.77 -4.40 -5.90
C ASN A 73 -4.50 -5.79 -5.32
N LEU A 74 -5.50 -6.38 -4.66
CA LEU A 74 -5.37 -7.71 -4.11
C LEU A 74 -5.45 -8.75 -5.23
N TYR A 75 -4.60 -9.77 -5.16
CA TYR A 75 -4.69 -10.89 -6.08
C TYR A 75 -6.06 -11.57 -5.91
N PRO A 76 -6.74 -11.95 -7.01
CA PRO A 76 -8.06 -12.54 -6.91
C PRO A 76 -7.92 -13.99 -6.44
N PHE A 77 -7.73 -14.18 -5.13
CA PHE A 77 -7.57 -15.50 -4.51
C PHE A 77 -8.70 -16.46 -4.88
N ARG A 78 -9.93 -15.93 -4.97
CA ARG A 78 -11.11 -16.68 -5.42
C ARG A 78 -10.96 -17.21 -6.84
N GLU A 79 -10.36 -16.45 -7.74
CA GLU A 79 -10.09 -16.88 -9.11
C GLU A 79 -8.97 -17.91 -9.15
N THR A 80 -7.94 -17.75 -8.31
CA THR A 80 -6.86 -18.75 -8.17
C THR A 80 -7.42 -20.12 -7.83
N ILE A 81 -8.18 -20.23 -6.74
CA ILE A 81 -8.72 -21.53 -6.29
C ILE A 81 -9.84 -22.07 -7.18
N ALA A 82 -10.40 -21.24 -8.07
CA ALA A 82 -11.40 -21.67 -9.05
C ALA A 82 -10.76 -22.31 -10.30
N LYS A 83 -9.45 -22.15 -10.51
CA LYS A 83 -8.74 -22.80 -11.62
C LYS A 83 -8.75 -24.33 -11.43
N PRO A 84 -8.92 -25.11 -12.51
CA PRO A 84 -8.82 -26.56 -12.41
C PRO A 84 -7.41 -26.98 -11.97
N ASN A 85 -7.32 -27.99 -11.10
CA ASN A 85 -6.08 -28.61 -10.63
C ASN A 85 -5.16 -27.75 -9.75
N VAL A 86 -5.67 -26.70 -9.10
CA VAL A 86 -4.89 -25.97 -8.08
C VAL A 86 -4.71 -26.84 -6.85
N SER A 87 -3.46 -27.01 -6.42
CA SER A 87 -3.14 -27.77 -5.20
C SER A 87 -3.45 -26.95 -3.95
N LEU A 88 -3.58 -27.63 -2.80
CA LEU A 88 -3.75 -26.93 -1.53
C LEU A 88 -2.54 -26.04 -1.21
N GLU A 89 -1.34 -26.52 -1.52
CA GLU A 89 -0.09 -25.78 -1.33
C GLU A 89 -0.08 -24.51 -2.20
N GLU A 90 -0.43 -24.63 -3.48
CA GLU A 90 -0.54 -23.47 -4.37
C GLU A 90 -1.59 -22.46 -3.87
N ALA A 91 -2.74 -22.95 -3.37
CA ALA A 91 -3.72 -22.08 -2.75
C ALA A 91 -3.14 -21.36 -1.53
N ILE A 92 -2.47 -22.07 -0.61
CA ILE A 92 -1.89 -21.48 0.60
C ILE A 92 -0.85 -20.39 0.27
N GLU A 93 0.02 -20.62 -0.72
CA GLU A 93 1.03 -19.63 -1.14
C GLU A 93 0.40 -18.36 -1.74
N ASN A 94 -0.81 -18.45 -2.30
CA ASN A 94 -1.52 -17.30 -2.87
C ASN A 94 -2.33 -16.50 -1.84
N ILE A 95 -2.29 -16.87 -0.55
CA ILE A 95 -2.92 -16.09 0.52
C ILE A 95 -2.06 -14.87 0.83
N ASP A 96 -2.51 -13.71 0.38
CA ASP A 96 -1.83 -12.44 0.65
C ASP A 96 -2.08 -11.97 2.09
N ILE A 97 -0.99 -11.62 2.79
CA ILE A 97 -1.02 -11.04 4.14
C ILE A 97 -0.67 -9.55 4.09
N GLY A 98 0.38 -9.20 3.34
CA GLY A 98 0.91 -7.84 3.28
C GLY A 98 -0.07 -6.87 2.61
N GLY A 99 -0.64 -7.26 1.47
CA GLY A 99 -1.61 -6.46 0.72
C GLY A 99 -2.83 -6.08 1.57
N PRO A 100 -3.59 -7.05 2.12
CA PRO A 100 -4.75 -6.74 2.96
C PRO A 100 -4.39 -5.92 4.20
N THR A 101 -3.22 -6.14 4.80
CA THR A 101 -2.77 -5.36 5.97
C THR A 101 -2.51 -3.90 5.59
N MET A 102 -1.87 -3.61 4.45
CA MET A 102 -1.67 -2.24 3.96
C MET A 102 -2.99 -1.56 3.59
N VAL A 103 -3.89 -2.26 2.91
CA VAL A 103 -5.23 -1.77 2.55
C VAL A 103 -5.98 -1.33 3.80
N ARG A 104 -6.06 -2.21 4.81
CA ARG A 104 -6.75 -1.90 6.07
C ARG A 104 -6.08 -0.79 6.86
N SER A 105 -4.74 -0.74 6.85
CA SER A 105 -3.98 0.33 7.52
C SER A 105 -4.30 1.70 6.91
N ALA A 106 -4.27 1.81 5.58
CA ALA A 106 -4.54 3.05 4.88
C ALA A 106 -6.01 3.46 4.98
N ALA A 107 -6.94 2.50 4.83
CA ALA A 107 -8.37 2.77 5.02
C ALA A 107 -8.70 3.25 6.45
N LYS A 108 -8.05 2.68 7.47
CA LYS A 108 -8.19 3.16 8.87
C LYS A 108 -7.73 4.61 9.01
N ASN A 109 -6.64 5.00 8.34
CA ASN A 109 -6.06 6.34 8.47
C ASN A 109 -6.45 7.29 7.32
N HIS A 110 -7.65 7.12 6.76
CA HIS A 110 -8.15 7.89 5.60
C HIS A 110 -8.19 9.41 5.83
N ALA A 111 -8.14 9.87 7.08
CA ALA A 111 -7.99 11.28 7.40
C ALA A 111 -6.74 11.89 6.73
N PHE A 112 -5.68 11.09 6.57
CA PHE A 112 -4.39 11.50 6.03
C PHE A 112 -3.93 10.71 4.80
N VAL A 113 -4.40 9.47 4.61
CA VAL A 113 -3.90 8.55 3.58
C VAL A 113 -4.98 8.18 2.56
N GLY A 114 -4.70 8.33 1.27
CA GLY A 114 -5.53 7.77 0.21
C GLY A 114 -5.24 6.28 0.01
N ILE A 115 -6.27 5.44 -0.07
CA ILE A 115 -6.13 4.00 -0.40
C ILE A 115 -6.80 3.72 -1.74
N VAL A 116 -6.07 3.19 -2.72
CA VAL A 116 -6.61 2.91 -4.05
C VAL A 116 -6.51 1.41 -4.32
N VAL A 117 -7.67 0.76 -4.42
CA VAL A 117 -7.77 -0.68 -4.71
C VAL A 117 -8.33 -0.98 -6.10
N ASN A 118 -8.74 0.06 -6.82
CA ASN A 118 -9.41 -0.02 -8.10
C ASN A 118 -8.81 1.01 -9.08
N PRO A 119 -8.23 0.57 -10.21
CA PRO A 119 -7.56 1.46 -11.16
C PRO A 119 -8.48 2.50 -11.80
N ASN A 120 -9.80 2.30 -11.77
CA ASN A 120 -10.77 3.25 -12.32
C ASN A 120 -10.73 4.62 -11.63
N HIS A 121 -10.12 4.72 -10.45
CA HIS A 121 -9.93 5.98 -9.74
C HIS A 121 -8.69 6.78 -10.17
N TYR A 122 -7.80 6.22 -11.00
CA TYR A 122 -6.52 6.86 -11.31
C TYR A 122 -6.69 8.21 -12.02
N ASP A 123 -7.58 8.33 -13.00
CA ASP A 123 -7.77 9.58 -13.75
C ASP A 123 -8.28 10.72 -12.87
N GLU A 124 -9.22 10.41 -11.97
CA GLU A 124 -9.77 11.39 -11.02
C GLU A 124 -8.71 11.80 -9.98
N ILE A 125 -7.94 10.85 -9.45
CA ILE A 125 -6.84 11.11 -8.52
C ILE A 125 -5.78 12.00 -9.17
N ILE A 126 -5.38 11.69 -10.40
CA ILE A 126 -4.38 12.48 -11.14
C ILE A 126 -4.88 13.90 -11.34
N THR A 127 -6.17 14.07 -11.68
CA THR A 127 -6.80 15.39 -11.81
C THR A 127 -6.75 16.16 -10.50
N MET A 128 -7.21 15.58 -9.39
CA MET A 128 -7.17 16.23 -8.06
C MET A 128 -5.76 16.61 -7.63
N LEU A 129 -4.78 15.72 -7.83
CA LEU A 129 -3.38 16.00 -7.49
C LEU A 129 -2.79 17.12 -8.35
N LYS A 130 -3.16 17.24 -9.62
CA LYS A 130 -2.72 18.35 -10.48
C LYS A 130 -3.34 19.68 -10.09
N ASP A 131 -4.62 19.68 -9.74
CA ASP A 131 -5.37 20.91 -9.48
C ASP A 131 -5.17 21.44 -8.05
N GLN A 132 -5.06 20.56 -7.07
CA GLN A 132 -5.08 20.89 -5.64
C GLN A 132 -3.82 20.43 -4.89
N GLY A 133 -3.01 19.54 -5.47
CA GLY A 133 -1.86 18.93 -4.80
C GLY A 133 -2.21 17.85 -3.79
N GLU A 134 -3.50 17.63 -3.51
CA GLU A 134 -3.97 16.62 -2.55
C GLU A 134 -5.34 16.05 -2.95
N LEU A 135 -5.70 14.91 -2.33
CA LEU A 135 -7.06 14.39 -2.38
C LEU A 135 -7.92 15.10 -1.33
N THR A 136 -9.22 15.27 -1.57
CA THR A 136 -10.12 15.78 -0.52
C THR A 136 -10.36 14.75 0.57
N LYS A 137 -10.75 15.19 1.77
CA LYS A 137 -11.09 14.30 2.89
C LYS A 137 -12.26 13.39 2.53
N GLU A 138 -13.26 13.95 1.84
CA GLU A 138 -14.45 13.25 1.38
C GLU A 138 -14.09 12.15 0.37
N TYR A 139 -13.18 12.44 -0.55
CA TYR A 139 -12.73 11.49 -1.56
C TYR A 139 -11.91 10.35 -0.93
N ARG A 140 -10.96 10.67 -0.04
CA ARG A 140 -10.22 9.64 0.73
C ARG A 140 -11.15 8.74 1.54
N PHE A 141 -12.20 9.29 2.15
CA PHE A 141 -13.20 8.50 2.86
C PHE A 141 -14.02 7.61 1.92
N GLY A 142 -14.37 8.09 0.73
CA GLY A 142 -15.01 7.30 -0.32
C GLY A 142 -14.19 6.07 -0.70
N LEU A 143 -12.91 6.30 -1.00
CA LEU A 143 -11.94 5.26 -1.30
C LEU A 143 -11.75 4.24 -0.14
N ALA A 144 -11.67 4.73 1.10
CA ALA A 144 -11.56 3.86 2.27
C ALA A 144 -12.78 2.95 2.47
N LYS A 145 -13.99 3.44 2.17
CA LYS A 145 -15.20 2.61 2.19
C LYS A 145 -15.16 1.55 1.11
N GLU A 146 -14.69 1.86 -0.09
CA GLU A 146 -14.54 0.87 -1.16
C GLU A 146 -13.53 -0.21 -0.77
N ALA A 147 -12.38 0.19 -0.23
CA ALA A 147 -11.30 -0.69 0.18
C ALA A 147 -11.66 -1.70 1.29
N LEU A 148 -12.76 -1.48 2.02
CA LEU A 148 -13.24 -2.33 3.11
C LEU A 148 -14.52 -3.12 2.77
N ARG A 149 -15.00 -3.05 1.52
CA ARG A 149 -16.10 -3.87 1.02
C ARG A 149 -15.61 -5.25 0.59
#